data_AF-A0A0F9V0W0-F1
#
_entry.id   AF-A0A0F9V0W0-F1
#
_cell.length_a   1.000
_cell.length_b   1.000
_cell.length_c   1.000
_cell.angle_alpha   90.00
_cell.angle_beta   90.00
_cell.angle_gamma   90.00
#
_symmetry.space_group_name_H-M   'P 1'
#
loop_
_entity.id
_entity.type
_entity.pdbx_description
1 polymer ?
#
loop_
_entity_poly.entity_id
_entity_poly.type
_entity_poly.pdbx_seq_one_letter_code
_entity_poly.pdbx_strand_id
1 'polypeptide(L)'
;MSTEAQEKCVAAGMALFREHDSMKKATRIIFPINLRGIVKAEDLKIPHSELAMHVGAAGKNILAFALTGKNSGLVAYDNGEGGCAFTTGLDSELFSPGLREKVKEHWEKRGPD
;
A
#
# COMPACT_ATOMS: atom_id res chain seq x y z
N MET A 1 5.92 11.81 -8.61
CA MET A 1 4.81 11.39 -9.48
C MET A 1 5.16 10.03 -10.04
N SER A 2 4.19 9.12 -10.13
CA SER A 2 4.40 7.79 -10.73
C SER A 2 4.67 7.91 -12.23
N THR A 3 5.54 7.05 -12.76
CA THR A 3 5.75 6.93 -14.22
C THR A 3 4.67 6.05 -14.85
N GLU A 4 4.47 6.15 -16.16
CA GLU A 4 3.54 5.28 -16.91
C GLU A 4 3.88 3.78 -16.73
N ALA A 5 5.17 3.45 -16.63
CA ALA A 5 5.65 2.09 -16.34
C ALA A 5 5.24 1.62 -14.93
N GLN A 6 5.35 2.50 -13.93
CA GLN A 6 4.91 2.21 -12.56
C GLN A 6 3.39 2.03 -12.49
N GLU A 7 2.62 2.84 -13.21
CA GLU A 7 1.16 2.72 -13.26
C GLU A 7 0.71 1.39 -13.90
N LYS A 8 1.32 1.01 -15.03
CA LYS A 8 1.07 -0.30 -15.68
C LYS A 8 1.47 -1.47 -14.78
N CYS A 9 2.61 -1.36 -14.09
CA CYS A 9 3.10 -2.38 -13.17
C CYS A 9 2.18 -2.55 -11.95
N VAL A 10 1.74 -1.45 -11.35
CA VAL A 10 0.75 -1.46 -10.25
C VAL A 10 -0.57 -2.05 -10.74
N ALA A 11 -1.06 -1.65 -11.91
CA ALA A 11 -2.29 -2.21 -12.46
C ALA A 11 -2.20 -3.73 -12.66
N ALA A 12 -1.07 -4.23 -13.20
CA ALA A 12 -0.85 -5.66 -13.41
C ALA A 12 -0.73 -6.46 -12.11
N GLY A 13 0.11 -6.02 -11.17
CA GLY A 13 0.30 -6.72 -9.90
C GLY A 13 -0.96 -6.70 -9.02
N MET A 14 -1.72 -5.61 -9.06
CA MET A 14 -2.96 -5.50 -8.30
C MET A 14 -4.15 -6.23 -8.95
N ALA A 15 -4.13 -6.44 -10.27
CA ALA A 15 -5.07 -7.34 -10.95
C ALA A 15 -4.83 -8.80 -10.51
N LEU A 16 -3.57 -9.25 -10.52
CA LEU A 16 -3.18 -10.57 -10.01
C LEU A 16 -3.59 -10.76 -8.54
N PHE A 17 -3.50 -9.71 -7.74
CA PHE A 17 -3.92 -9.73 -6.33
C PHE A 17 -5.42 -9.98 -6.14
N ARG A 18 -6.28 -9.44 -7.02
CA ARG A 18 -7.74 -9.66 -6.97
C ARG A 18 -8.14 -11.08 -7.37
N GLU A 19 -7.33 -11.74 -8.16
CA GLU A 19 -7.58 -13.10 -8.66
C GLU A 19 -7.12 -14.17 -7.65
N HIS A 20 -6.24 -13.82 -6.72
CA HIS A 20 -5.78 -14.72 -5.66
C HIS A 20 -6.95 -15.10 -4.74
N ASP A 21 -7.29 -16.40 -4.68
CA ASP A 21 -8.48 -16.92 -3.99
C ASP A 21 -8.57 -16.54 -2.49
N SER A 22 -7.43 -16.33 -1.82
CA SER A 22 -7.39 -15.87 -0.42
C SER A 22 -7.76 -14.39 -0.22
N MET A 23 -7.84 -13.63 -1.30
CA MET A 23 -8.10 -12.18 -1.32
C MET A 23 -9.40 -11.84 -2.07
N LYS A 24 -10.16 -12.85 -2.51
CA LYS A 24 -11.41 -12.66 -3.24
C LYS A 24 -12.48 -12.02 -2.33
N LYS A 25 -12.98 -10.89 -2.83
CA LYS A 25 -14.00 -9.95 -2.31
C LYS A 25 -13.45 -8.79 -1.48
N ALA A 26 -13.64 -7.60 -2.06
CA ALA A 26 -13.72 -6.29 -1.38
C ALA A 26 -12.45 -5.59 -0.88
N THR A 27 -11.24 -6.11 -1.08
CA THR A 27 -10.04 -5.32 -0.76
C THR A 27 -9.89 -4.13 -1.70
N ARG A 28 -10.25 -2.94 -1.21
CA ARG A 28 -10.19 -1.69 -1.97
C ARG A 28 -8.74 -1.21 -2.05
N ILE A 29 -8.27 -1.07 -3.29
CA ILE A 29 -6.95 -0.52 -3.60
C ILE A 29 -6.99 1.00 -3.41
N ILE A 30 -5.99 1.53 -2.71
CA ILE A 30 -5.85 2.96 -2.42
C ILE A 30 -4.60 3.48 -3.11
N PHE A 31 -4.74 4.60 -3.81
CA PHE A 31 -3.64 5.31 -4.42
C PHE A 31 -3.31 6.57 -3.60
N PRO A 32 -2.03 6.99 -3.52
CA PRO A 32 -1.62 8.21 -2.83
C PRO A 32 -2.43 9.46 -3.22
N ILE A 33 -2.86 9.55 -4.48
CA ILE A 33 -3.71 10.66 -4.96
C ILE A 33 -5.04 10.76 -4.22
N ASN A 34 -5.58 9.64 -3.72
CA ASN A 34 -6.82 9.62 -2.94
C ASN A 34 -6.65 10.19 -1.52
N LEU A 35 -5.41 10.36 -1.06
CA LEU A 35 -5.09 10.83 0.29
C LEU A 35 -4.44 12.22 0.29
N ARG A 36 -4.35 12.86 -0.89
CA ARG A 36 -3.72 14.17 -1.03
C ARG A 36 -4.48 15.22 -0.21
N GLY A 37 -3.78 15.89 0.70
CA GLY A 37 -4.37 16.87 1.61
C GLY A 37 -5.06 16.25 2.84
N ILE A 38 -5.08 14.92 2.95
CA ILE A 38 -5.61 14.18 4.11
C ILE A 38 -4.45 13.67 4.99
N VAL A 39 -3.41 13.12 4.36
CA VAL A 39 -2.19 12.63 5.02
C VAL A 39 -0.99 13.48 4.61
N LYS A 40 0.05 13.49 5.46
CA LYS A 40 1.29 14.19 5.14
C LYS A 40 2.10 13.38 4.12
N ALA A 41 2.98 14.04 3.38
CA ALA A 41 3.74 13.38 2.31
C ALA A 41 4.69 12.29 2.84
N GLU A 42 5.24 12.50 4.03
CA GLU A 42 6.07 11.55 4.77
C GLU A 42 5.31 10.30 5.20
N ASP A 43 4.00 10.40 5.43
CA ASP A 43 3.17 9.26 5.82
C ASP A 43 2.97 8.28 4.66
N LEU A 44 3.20 8.73 3.41
CA LEU A 44 3.14 7.95 2.18
C LEU A 44 4.48 7.26 1.83
N LYS A 45 5.38 7.15 2.82
CA LYS A 45 6.60 6.36 2.72
C LYS A 45 6.50 5.11 3.60
N ILE A 46 7.15 4.04 3.15
CA ILE A 46 7.23 2.80 3.92
C ILE A 46 8.11 3.06 5.17
N PRO A 47 7.64 2.70 6.38
CA PRO A 47 8.39 2.94 7.61
C PRO A 47 9.65 2.06 7.69
N HIS A 48 10.55 2.38 8.62
CA HIS A 48 11.76 1.57 8.88
C HIS A 48 11.45 0.41 9.84
N SER A 49 10.54 -0.48 9.43
CA SER A 49 10.25 -1.73 10.15
C SER A 49 11.29 -2.81 9.83
N GLU A 50 11.36 -3.87 10.63
CA GLU A 50 12.24 -5.01 10.35
C GLU A 50 11.97 -5.60 8.97
N LEU A 51 10.70 -5.83 8.64
CA LEU A 51 10.28 -6.27 7.31
C LEU A 51 10.76 -5.32 6.21
N ALA A 52 10.49 -4.01 6.35
CA ALA A 52 10.84 -3.04 5.33
C ALA A 52 12.35 -2.90 5.12
N MET A 53 13.15 -3.05 6.18
CA MET A 53 14.60 -3.11 6.08
C MET A 53 15.05 -4.39 5.36
N HIS A 54 14.47 -5.53 5.73
CA HIS A 54 14.83 -6.83 5.15
C HIS A 54 14.57 -6.91 3.64
N VAL A 55 13.44 -6.37 3.18
CA VAL A 55 13.07 -6.36 1.75
C VAL A 55 13.57 -5.12 1.00
N GLY A 56 14.37 -4.27 1.65
CA GLY A 56 14.94 -3.05 1.05
C GLY A 56 13.87 -2.05 0.61
N ALA A 57 12.74 -1.97 1.32
CA ALA A 57 11.62 -1.07 1.04
C ALA A 57 11.55 0.15 1.97
N ALA A 58 12.31 0.16 3.07
CA ALA A 58 12.31 1.26 4.03
C ALA A 58 12.56 2.63 3.38
N GLY A 59 11.70 3.61 3.67
CA GLY A 59 11.77 4.97 3.14
C GLY A 59 11.31 5.15 1.70
N LYS A 60 10.97 4.07 0.99
CA LYS A 60 10.48 4.13 -0.40
C LYS A 60 9.06 4.68 -0.46
N ASN A 61 8.75 5.33 -1.58
CA ASN A 61 7.42 5.90 -1.80
C ASN A 61 6.41 4.79 -2.08
N ILE A 62 5.27 4.88 -1.40
CA ILE A 62 4.12 4.03 -1.67
C ILE A 62 3.49 4.49 -3.00
N LEU A 63 3.31 3.55 -3.93
CA LEU A 63 2.65 3.78 -5.21
C LEU A 63 1.16 3.41 -5.15
N ALA A 64 0.84 2.34 -4.43
CA ALA A 64 -0.51 1.92 -4.10
C ALA A 64 -0.46 0.98 -2.89
N PHE A 65 -1.58 0.81 -2.19
CA PHE A 65 -1.66 -0.13 -1.09
C PHE A 65 -3.08 -0.64 -0.88
N ALA A 66 -3.21 -1.70 -0.09
CA ALA A 66 -4.47 -2.31 0.28
C ALA A 66 -4.39 -2.89 1.70
N LEU A 67 -5.49 -2.83 2.44
CA LEU A 67 -5.65 -3.56 3.71
C LEU A 67 -6.25 -4.95 3.42
N THR A 68 -5.62 -5.99 3.95
CA THR A 68 -5.83 -7.39 3.56
C THR A 68 -6.24 -8.24 4.77
N GLY A 69 -7.14 -7.69 5.60
CA GLY A 69 -7.54 -8.25 6.89
C GLY A 69 -7.55 -7.18 7.99
N LYS A 70 -7.62 -7.62 9.25
CA LYS A 70 -7.73 -6.70 10.40
C LYS A 70 -6.46 -5.89 10.65
N ASN A 71 -5.29 -6.50 10.47
CA ASN A 71 -3.97 -5.92 10.80
C ASN A 71 -2.91 -6.23 9.74
N SER A 72 -3.30 -6.54 8.52
CA SER A 72 -2.37 -6.91 7.44
C SER A 72 -2.64 -6.06 6.21
N GLY A 73 -1.62 -5.93 5.37
CA GLY A 73 -1.72 -5.18 4.14
C GLY A 73 -0.80 -5.67 3.04
N LEU A 74 -0.96 -5.01 1.91
CA LEU A 74 -0.09 -5.08 0.74
C LEU A 74 0.32 -3.65 0.40
N VAL A 75 1.58 -3.46 0.06
CA VAL A 75 2.09 -2.20 -0.47
C VAL A 75 2.84 -2.44 -1.78
N ALA A 76 2.53 -1.62 -2.78
CA ALA A 76 3.29 -1.49 -4.00
C ALA A 76 4.18 -0.25 -3.89
N TYR A 77 5.46 -0.39 -4.22
CA TYR A 77 6.45 0.68 -4.10
C TYR A 77 7.41 0.72 -5.28
N ASP A 78 8.02 1.88 -5.49
CA ASP A 78 9.05 2.06 -6.52
C ASP A 78 10.28 1.21 -6.18
N ASN A 79 10.73 0.33 -7.06
CA ASN A 79 11.91 -0.48 -6.78
C ASN A 79 13.23 0.31 -6.86
N GLY A 80 13.23 1.51 -7.44
CA GLY A 80 14.40 2.35 -7.67
C GLY A 80 15.00 2.25 -9.08
N GLU A 81 14.46 1.36 -9.91
CA GLU A 81 14.91 1.07 -11.28
C GLU A 81 13.83 1.43 -12.32
N GLY A 82 12.80 2.19 -11.91
CA GLY A 82 11.65 2.52 -12.76
C GLY A 82 10.59 1.43 -12.84
N GLY A 83 10.71 0.37 -12.03
CA GLY A 83 9.71 -0.68 -11.86
C GLY A 83 8.90 -0.51 -10.57
N CYS A 84 7.97 -1.44 -10.34
CA CYS A 84 7.27 -1.56 -9.08
C CYS A 84 7.57 -2.91 -8.42
N ALA A 85 7.68 -2.91 -7.09
CA ALA A 85 7.78 -4.10 -6.26
C ALA A 85 6.61 -4.15 -5.28
N PHE A 86 6.32 -5.34 -4.77
CA PHE A 86 5.21 -5.59 -3.86
C PHE A 86 5.72 -6.28 -2.61
N THR A 87 5.16 -5.92 -1.46
CA THR A 87 5.37 -6.67 -0.22
C THR A 87 4.08 -6.73 0.59
N THR A 88 3.90 -7.83 1.32
CA THR A 88 2.79 -8.06 2.26
C THR A 88 3.35 -8.21 3.67
N GLY A 89 2.53 -7.97 4.67
CA GLY A 89 2.96 -7.99 6.07
C GLY A 89 1.93 -7.37 7.01
N LEU A 90 2.34 -7.13 8.25
CA LEU A 90 1.48 -6.42 9.21
C LEU A 90 1.33 -4.96 8.79
N ASP A 91 0.16 -4.39 9.03
CA ASP A 91 -0.12 -2.98 8.70
C ASP A 91 0.91 -2.03 9.34
N SER A 92 1.36 -2.34 10.56
CA SER A 92 2.37 -1.61 11.33
C SER A 92 3.75 -1.62 10.71
N GLU A 93 4.04 -2.63 9.92
CA GLU A 93 5.33 -2.77 9.25
C GLU A 93 5.34 -2.11 7.87
N LEU A 94 4.16 -1.95 7.26
CA LEU A 94 4.00 -1.43 5.91
C LEU A 94 3.64 0.06 5.87
N PHE A 95 2.98 0.57 6.91
CA PHE A 95 2.40 1.91 6.92
C PHE A 95 2.79 2.70 8.17
N SER A 96 3.04 3.99 7.97
CA SER A 96 3.24 4.94 9.08
C SER A 96 2.02 4.96 10.02
N PRO A 97 2.19 5.30 11.32
CA PRO A 97 1.05 5.47 12.23
C PRO A 97 0.00 6.46 11.70
N GLY A 98 0.43 7.59 11.13
CA GLY A 98 -0.47 8.61 10.57
C GLY A 98 -1.28 8.11 9.38
N LEU A 99 -0.67 7.36 8.48
CA LEU A 99 -1.39 6.72 7.36
C LEU A 99 -2.39 5.69 7.87
N ARG A 100 -2.01 4.83 8.83
CA ARG A 100 -2.88 3.78 9.38
C ARG A 100 -4.13 4.35 10.04
N GLU A 101 -3.96 5.36 10.89
CA GLU A 101 -5.06 6.01 11.58
C GLU A 101 -6.06 6.59 10.57
N LYS A 102 -5.57 7.33 9.57
CA LYS A 102 -6.44 7.95 8.56
C LYS A 102 -7.14 6.93 7.67
N VAL A 103 -6.44 5.87 7.27
CA VAL A 103 -7.05 4.78 6.50
C VAL A 103 -8.12 4.08 7.33
N LYS A 104 -7.88 3.78 8.61
CA LYS A 104 -8.91 3.17 9.47
C LYS A 104 -10.11 4.10 9.66
N GLU A 105 -9.88 5.38 9.98
CA GLU A 105 -10.94 6.38 10.17
C GLU A 105 -11.85 6.61 8.95
N HIS A 106 -11.26 6.67 7.75
CA HIS A 106 -12.00 6.97 6.52
C HIS A 106 -12.57 5.74 5.83
N TRP A 107 -12.01 4.57 6.11
CA TRP A 107 -12.26 3.39 5.30
C TRP A 107 -12.97 2.27 6.06
N GLU A 108 -12.75 2.11 7.36
CA GLU A 108 -13.59 1.22 8.19
C GLU A 108 -15.05 1.71 8.23
N LYS A 109 -15.29 3.01 8.05
CA LYS A 109 -16.65 3.59 7.89
C LYS A 109 -17.33 3.28 6.56
N ARG A 110 -16.62 2.68 5.59
CA ARG A 110 -17.15 2.33 4.25
C ARG A 110 -17.21 0.83 3.97
N GLY A 111 -17.00 -0.02 4.99
CA GLY A 111 -17.25 -1.47 5.00
C GLY A 111 -16.28 -2.21 5.95
N PRO A 112 -16.77 -3.16 6.77
CA PRO A 112 -17.18 -4.46 6.23
C PRO A 112 -18.47 -5.06 6.84
N ASP A 113 -19.19 -5.81 6.00
CA ASP A 113 -19.76 -7.14 6.32
C ASP A 113 -19.28 -8.12 5.24
#